data_AF-X1P2B3-F1
#
_entry.id   AF-X1P2B3-F1
#
_cell.length_a   1.000
_cell.length_b   1.000
_cell.length_c   1.000
_cell.angle_alpha   90.00
_cell.angle_beta   90.00
_cell.angle_gamma   90.00
#
_symmetry.space_group_name_H-M   'P 1'
#
loop_
_entity.id
_entity.type
_entity.pdbx_description
1 polymer ?
#
loop_
_entity_poly.entity_id
_entity_poly.type
_entity_poly.pdbx_seq_one_letter_code
_entity_poly.pdbx_strand_id
1 'polypeptide(L)'
;AAQAIMTTDTYPKQISVEFSIDDKKVRIGGMAKGSGMIHPNMATMLSFITTDINISRELLNNALKKSVDDSYNMISVDGDTSTNDLVLLLANGCGGNTEIKEKNEEYYLFKKALHLVNLFLAQEIVKDGEGAKKFIAVKVSGAASKKDARLLSKSVITSNLVKTAFFGEDANWGRILAAMGYSGANFNPTGVSINFHNGSHSIMLMQEGTPLQFDEELALKILKENEITVELVLKEGTGE
;
A
#
# COMPACT_ATOMS: atom_id res chain seq x y z
N ALA A 1 -12.21 -21.17 -0.62
CA ALA A 1 -10.76 -21.06 -0.46
C ALA A 1 -10.40 -19.89 0.47
N ALA A 2 -10.72 -18.63 0.12
CA ALA A 2 -10.40 -17.46 0.95
C ALA A 2 -10.90 -17.58 2.42
N GLN A 3 -12.14 -18.02 2.63
CA GLN A 3 -12.67 -18.24 3.99
C GLN A 3 -11.92 -19.30 4.80
N ALA A 4 -11.34 -20.31 4.14
CA ALA A 4 -10.70 -21.44 4.81
C ALA A 4 -9.28 -21.13 5.30
N ILE A 5 -8.66 -20.06 4.80
CA ILE A 5 -7.31 -19.61 5.22
C ILE A 5 -7.35 -18.50 6.28
N MET A 6 -8.54 -18.00 6.62
CA MET A 6 -8.74 -16.94 7.62
C MET A 6 -8.34 -17.42 9.03
N THR A 7 -7.87 -16.49 9.85
CA THR A 7 -7.64 -16.70 11.28
C THR A 7 -8.45 -15.71 12.12
N THR A 8 -7.85 -14.58 12.48
CA THR A 8 -8.49 -13.45 13.18
C THR A 8 -9.08 -12.43 12.21
N ASP A 9 -9.01 -12.71 10.91
CA ASP A 9 -9.70 -11.95 9.86
C ASP A 9 -11.20 -11.87 10.13
N THR A 10 -11.83 -10.71 9.92
CA THR A 10 -13.28 -10.56 10.11
C THR A 10 -14.07 -10.81 8.82
N TYR A 11 -13.41 -10.77 7.67
CA TYR A 11 -14.00 -11.08 6.37
C TYR A 11 -13.00 -11.69 5.36
N PRO A 12 -13.48 -12.49 4.39
CA PRO A 12 -12.63 -13.06 3.35
C PRO A 12 -12.19 -12.01 2.33
N LYS A 13 -10.89 -12.00 1.98
CA LYS A 13 -10.28 -11.04 1.05
C LYS A 13 -9.97 -11.73 -0.27
N GLN A 14 -10.65 -11.33 -1.34
CA GLN A 14 -10.46 -11.90 -2.68
C GLN A 14 -10.83 -10.91 -3.78
N ILE A 15 -10.17 -11.02 -4.93
CA ILE A 15 -10.42 -10.21 -6.12
C ILE A 15 -10.10 -11.01 -7.39
N SER A 16 -10.77 -10.68 -8.49
CA SER A 16 -10.38 -11.13 -9.83
C SER A 16 -10.45 -9.98 -10.83
N VAL A 17 -9.56 -10.01 -11.81
CA VAL A 17 -9.46 -9.04 -12.89
C VAL A 17 -9.34 -9.80 -14.21
N GLU A 18 -10.02 -9.31 -15.23
CA GLU A 18 -9.91 -9.76 -16.62
C GLU A 18 -9.32 -8.62 -17.46
N PHE A 19 -8.40 -8.96 -18.37
CA PHE A 19 -7.77 -8.02 -19.29
C PHE A 19 -7.40 -8.73 -20.59
N SER A 20 -7.06 -7.96 -21.63
CA SER A 20 -6.78 -8.50 -22.97
C SER A 20 -5.30 -8.46 -23.31
N ILE A 21 -4.75 -9.59 -23.76
CA ILE A 21 -3.42 -9.73 -24.39
C ILE A 21 -3.64 -10.50 -25.69
N ASP A 22 -3.06 -10.09 -26.81
CA ASP A 22 -3.27 -10.74 -28.12
C ASP A 22 -4.78 -10.91 -28.50
N ASP A 23 -5.63 -9.94 -28.15
CA ASP A 23 -7.09 -10.04 -28.27
C ASP A 23 -7.71 -11.26 -27.52
N LYS A 24 -6.96 -11.91 -26.63
CA LYS A 24 -7.41 -12.99 -25.75
C LYS A 24 -7.70 -12.47 -24.36
N LYS A 25 -8.78 -12.96 -23.75
CA LYS A 25 -9.13 -12.66 -22.37
C LYS A 25 -8.26 -13.50 -21.43
N VAL A 26 -7.39 -12.81 -20.69
CA VAL A 26 -6.56 -13.36 -19.63
C VAL A 26 -7.15 -12.95 -18.29
N ARG A 27 -7.10 -13.84 -17.31
CA ARG A 27 -7.62 -13.63 -15.96
C ARG A 27 -6.51 -13.75 -14.92
N ILE A 28 -6.65 -12.94 -13.89
CA ILE A 28 -5.85 -13.03 -12.68
C ILE A 28 -6.78 -12.91 -11.48
N GLY A 29 -6.66 -13.84 -10.54
CA GLY A 29 -7.43 -13.86 -9.30
C GLY A 29 -6.50 -14.04 -8.11
N GLY A 30 -6.83 -13.40 -7.00
CA GLY A 30 -6.05 -13.51 -5.78
C GLY A 30 -6.94 -13.57 -4.54
N MET A 31 -6.42 -14.22 -3.50
CA MET A 31 -6.99 -14.19 -2.16
C MET A 31 -5.87 -13.99 -1.15
N ALA A 32 -6.18 -13.36 -0.02
CA ALA A 32 -5.22 -13.18 1.06
C ALA A 32 -5.84 -13.35 2.44
N LYS A 33 -4.98 -13.60 3.44
CA LYS A 33 -5.32 -13.64 4.86
C LYS A 33 -4.32 -12.80 5.66
N GLY A 34 -4.79 -12.20 6.75
CA GLY A 34 -4.00 -11.39 7.67
C GLY A 34 -4.83 -10.23 8.23
N SER A 35 -4.68 -9.99 9.52
CA SER A 35 -5.29 -8.88 10.27
C SER A 35 -4.44 -8.45 11.47
N GLY A 36 -3.74 -9.39 12.11
CA GLY A 36 -2.74 -9.14 13.16
C GLY A 36 -1.34 -9.67 12.80
N MET A 37 -0.34 -9.18 13.53
CA MET A 37 1.09 -9.30 13.24
C MET A 37 1.38 -8.86 11.80
N ILE A 38 0.92 -7.69 11.37
CA ILE A 38 1.13 -7.26 9.97
C ILE A 38 2.21 -6.19 9.96
N HIS A 39 3.42 -6.59 9.59
CA HIS A 39 4.47 -5.67 9.15
C HIS A 39 5.38 -6.38 8.14
N PRO A 40 4.89 -6.65 6.91
CA PRO A 40 5.63 -7.49 5.99
C PRO A 40 6.98 -6.86 5.61
N ASN A 41 8.03 -7.60 5.91
CA ASN A 41 9.32 -7.56 5.23
C ASN A 41 9.61 -8.97 4.70
N MET A 42 8.57 -9.55 4.07
CA MET A 42 8.34 -10.98 3.92
C MET A 42 8.38 -11.81 5.23
N ALA A 43 7.55 -11.48 6.25
CA ALA A 43 6.81 -12.48 7.08
C ALA A 43 5.51 -11.98 7.82
N THR A 44 4.29 -12.58 7.55
CA THR A 44 2.97 -12.93 8.23
C THR A 44 1.71 -13.19 7.37
N MET A 45 1.38 -12.37 6.38
CA MET A 45 0.24 -12.58 5.50
C MET A 45 0.41 -13.86 4.67
N LEU A 46 -0.72 -14.41 4.22
CA LEU A 46 -0.71 -15.41 3.16
C LEU A 46 -1.45 -14.81 1.98
N SER A 47 -0.84 -14.84 0.80
CA SER A 47 -1.46 -14.37 -0.42
C SER A 47 -1.23 -15.37 -1.55
N PHE A 48 -2.32 -15.78 -2.18
CA PHE A 48 -2.32 -16.77 -3.23
C PHE A 48 -2.95 -16.15 -4.47
N ILE A 49 -2.16 -16.03 -5.52
CA ILE A 49 -2.55 -15.47 -6.82
C ILE A 49 -2.48 -16.58 -7.88
N THR A 50 -3.49 -16.62 -8.73
CA THR A 50 -3.60 -17.55 -9.85
C THR A 50 -3.90 -16.78 -11.12
N THR A 51 -3.36 -17.22 -12.24
CA THR A 51 -3.61 -16.62 -13.55
C THR A 51 -3.50 -17.66 -14.66
N ASP A 52 -4.21 -17.45 -15.75
CA ASP A 52 -4.11 -18.27 -16.96
C ASP A 52 -3.09 -17.72 -17.97
N ILE A 53 -2.42 -16.61 -17.68
CA ILE A 53 -1.45 -15.99 -18.59
C ILE A 53 -0.32 -16.96 -18.98
N ASN A 54 0.02 -16.96 -20.27
CA ASN A 54 1.21 -17.63 -20.79
C ASN A 54 2.41 -16.66 -20.77
N ILE A 55 3.34 -16.87 -19.82
CA ILE A 55 4.48 -15.99 -19.58
C ILE A 55 5.68 -16.79 -19.07
N SER A 56 6.88 -16.37 -19.44
CA SER A 56 8.10 -17.00 -18.95
C SER A 56 8.22 -16.92 -17.42
N ARG A 57 8.77 -17.97 -16.81
CA ARG A 57 8.96 -18.04 -15.35
C ARG A 57 9.79 -16.87 -14.80
N GLU A 58 10.79 -16.42 -15.56
CA GLU A 58 11.65 -15.29 -15.18
C GLU A 58 10.85 -14.00 -15.05
N LEU A 59 10.04 -13.68 -16.07
CA LEU A 59 9.21 -12.48 -16.08
C LEU A 59 8.11 -12.54 -15.03
N LEU A 60 7.47 -13.70 -14.84
CA LEU A 60 6.48 -13.92 -13.78
C LEU A 60 7.07 -13.60 -12.39
N ASN A 61 8.26 -14.13 -12.10
CA ASN A 61 8.95 -13.89 -10.84
C ASN A 61 9.40 -12.42 -10.69
N ASN A 62 9.85 -11.79 -11.77
CA ASN A 62 10.22 -10.37 -11.76
C ASN A 62 9.01 -9.47 -11.44
N ALA A 63 7.88 -9.72 -12.10
CA ALA A 63 6.64 -9.00 -11.88
C ALA A 63 6.14 -9.17 -10.44
N LEU A 64 6.16 -10.41 -9.92
CA LEU A 64 5.77 -10.69 -8.54
C LEU A 64 6.61 -9.91 -7.53
N LYS A 65 7.95 -10.05 -7.59
CA LYS A 65 8.85 -9.37 -6.64
C LYS A 65 8.62 -7.87 -6.61
N LYS A 66 8.56 -7.23 -7.78
CA LYS A 66 8.32 -5.79 -7.88
C LYS A 66 6.95 -5.38 -7.37
N SER A 67 5.92 -6.19 -7.63
CA SER A 67 4.60 -5.91 -7.10
C SER A 67 4.56 -6.05 -5.58
N VAL A 68 5.19 -7.07 -5.00
CA VAL A 68 5.24 -7.32 -3.55
C VAL A 68 5.95 -6.17 -2.83
N ASP A 69 7.08 -5.71 -3.39
CA ASP A 69 7.82 -4.56 -2.86
C ASP A 69 6.93 -3.34 -2.68
N ASP A 70 6.05 -3.06 -3.65
CA ASP A 70 5.19 -1.85 -3.68
C ASP A 70 3.74 -2.12 -3.20
N SER A 71 3.45 -3.28 -2.60
CA SER A 71 2.13 -3.60 -2.03
C SER A 71 2.24 -4.14 -0.61
N TYR A 72 2.40 -5.46 -0.44
CA TYR A 72 2.47 -6.11 0.87
C TYR A 72 3.64 -5.59 1.71
N ASN A 73 4.81 -5.36 1.12
CA ASN A 73 5.95 -4.79 1.83
C ASN A 73 5.77 -3.30 2.18
N MET A 74 4.64 -2.68 1.83
CA MET A 74 4.30 -1.29 2.16
C MET A 74 3.21 -1.14 3.22
N ILE A 75 2.58 -2.23 3.67
CA ILE A 75 1.54 -2.17 4.71
C ILE A 75 2.10 -2.40 6.12
N SER A 76 1.33 -2.00 7.14
CA SER A 76 1.59 -2.30 8.55
C SER A 76 0.30 -2.15 9.36
N VAL A 77 0.04 -3.04 10.31
CA VAL A 77 -1.01 -2.91 11.33
C VAL A 77 -0.39 -2.59 12.68
N ASP A 78 0.53 -3.42 13.17
CA ASP A 78 1.09 -3.35 14.53
C ASP A 78 2.61 -3.18 14.57
N GLY A 79 3.31 -3.39 13.46
CA GLY A 79 4.77 -3.28 13.39
C GLY A 79 5.50 -4.60 13.62
N ASP A 80 4.76 -5.68 13.90
CA ASP A 80 5.34 -6.99 14.17
C ASP A 80 5.42 -7.82 12.88
N THR A 81 6.64 -8.26 12.55
CA THR A 81 6.89 -9.20 11.44
C THR A 81 6.72 -10.63 11.97
N SER A 82 5.85 -11.43 11.37
CA SER A 82 5.69 -12.84 11.76
C SER A 82 6.83 -13.71 11.24
N THR A 83 6.62 -15.02 11.28
CA THR A 83 7.56 -16.07 10.89
C THR A 83 7.15 -16.80 9.61
N ASN A 84 6.02 -16.42 8.96
CA ASN A 84 5.36 -17.24 7.94
C ASN A 84 4.79 -16.49 6.71
N ASP A 85 5.32 -15.33 6.25
CA ASP A 85 4.80 -14.72 4.99
C ASP A 85 4.96 -15.68 3.85
N LEU A 86 3.92 -15.73 3.02
CA LEU A 86 4.00 -16.33 1.71
C LEU A 86 3.13 -15.58 0.72
N VAL A 87 3.77 -15.07 -0.35
CA VAL A 87 3.06 -14.71 -1.57
C VAL A 87 3.36 -15.78 -2.63
N LEU A 88 2.33 -16.46 -3.11
CA LEU A 88 2.45 -17.48 -4.15
C LEU A 88 1.71 -17.02 -5.41
N LEU A 89 2.38 -17.06 -6.57
CA LEU A 89 1.78 -16.78 -7.88
C LEU A 89 1.90 -18.01 -8.76
N LEU A 90 0.76 -18.53 -9.22
CA LEU A 90 0.65 -19.71 -10.08
C LEU A 90 0.10 -19.30 -11.44
N ALA A 91 0.83 -19.58 -12.52
CA ALA A 91 0.42 -19.33 -13.90
C ALA A 91 0.37 -20.65 -14.68
N ASN A 92 -0.76 -20.95 -15.33
CA ASN A 92 -0.95 -22.23 -16.04
C ASN A 92 -0.83 -22.13 -17.58
N GLY A 93 -0.77 -20.92 -18.15
CA GLY A 93 -0.63 -20.70 -19.60
C GLY A 93 -1.87 -20.99 -20.44
N CYS A 94 -3.03 -21.28 -19.84
CA CYS A 94 -4.27 -21.62 -20.55
C CYS A 94 -5.03 -20.41 -21.14
N GLY A 95 -4.52 -19.18 -20.97
CA GLY A 95 -5.15 -17.93 -21.42
C GLY A 95 -5.11 -17.71 -22.92
N GLY A 96 -4.38 -18.56 -23.66
CA GLY A 96 -4.34 -18.56 -25.13
C GLY A 96 -3.54 -17.43 -25.77
N ASN A 97 -2.94 -16.54 -24.97
CA ASN A 97 -1.99 -15.54 -25.44
C ASN A 97 -0.65 -16.18 -25.83
N THR A 98 0.10 -15.51 -26.69
CA THR A 98 1.47 -15.88 -27.02
C THR A 98 2.33 -15.80 -25.76
N GLU A 99 3.27 -16.73 -25.61
CA GLU A 99 4.15 -16.74 -24.43
C GLU A 99 4.96 -15.43 -24.37
N ILE A 100 4.72 -14.64 -23.32
CA ILE A 100 5.46 -13.41 -23.07
C ILE A 100 6.87 -13.76 -22.60
N LYS A 101 7.87 -13.42 -23.43
CA LYS A 101 9.31 -13.71 -23.17
C LYS A 101 10.16 -12.48 -22.93
N GLU A 102 9.64 -11.30 -23.20
CA GLU A 102 10.36 -10.03 -23.09
C GLU A 102 9.52 -8.99 -22.33
N LYS A 103 10.16 -7.91 -21.88
CA LYS A 103 9.50 -6.79 -21.19
C LYS A 103 8.83 -5.84 -22.19
N ASN A 104 7.91 -6.38 -22.98
CA ASN A 104 7.09 -5.64 -23.95
C ASN A 104 5.85 -5.01 -23.28
N GLU A 105 4.97 -4.41 -24.08
CA GLU A 105 3.74 -3.79 -23.60
C GLU A 105 2.83 -4.76 -22.84
N GLU A 106 2.74 -6.01 -23.29
CA GLU A 106 1.92 -7.07 -22.68
C GLU A 106 2.44 -7.47 -21.30
N TYR A 107 3.76 -7.56 -21.15
CA TYR A 107 4.38 -7.74 -19.84
C TYR A 107 3.99 -6.63 -18.86
N TYR A 108 4.02 -5.37 -19.31
CA TYR A 108 3.65 -4.24 -18.47
C TYR A 108 2.14 -4.19 -18.19
N LEU A 109 1.30 -4.64 -19.12
CA LEU A 109 -0.13 -4.81 -18.91
C LEU A 109 -0.42 -5.88 -17.84
N PHE A 110 0.23 -7.05 -17.93
CA PHE A 110 0.17 -8.07 -16.90
C PHE A 110 0.67 -7.56 -15.55
N LYS A 111 1.83 -6.88 -15.52
CA LYS A 111 2.39 -6.29 -14.30
C LYS A 111 1.40 -5.33 -13.64
N LYS A 112 0.69 -4.51 -14.42
CA LYS A 112 -0.35 -3.61 -13.91
C LYS A 112 -1.52 -4.37 -13.31
N ALA A 113 -2.01 -5.42 -13.97
CA ALA A 113 -3.08 -6.27 -13.46
C ALA A 113 -2.68 -6.99 -12.16
N LEU A 114 -1.47 -7.56 -12.12
CA LEU A 114 -0.90 -8.18 -10.92
C LEU A 114 -0.76 -7.19 -9.77
N HIS A 115 -0.27 -5.98 -10.05
CA HIS A 115 -0.13 -4.95 -9.04
C HIS A 115 -1.48 -4.49 -8.49
N LEU A 116 -2.50 -4.35 -9.34
CA LEU A 116 -3.86 -4.03 -8.89
C LEU A 116 -4.38 -5.09 -7.91
N VAL A 117 -4.27 -6.37 -8.25
CA VAL A 117 -4.68 -7.48 -7.37
C VAL A 117 -3.93 -7.44 -6.05
N ASN A 118 -2.60 -7.31 -6.09
CA ASN A 118 -1.78 -7.30 -4.87
C ASN A 118 -2.01 -6.06 -4.00
N LEU A 119 -2.15 -4.88 -4.60
CA LEU A 119 -2.45 -3.65 -3.90
C LEU A 119 -3.81 -3.71 -3.21
N PHE A 120 -4.84 -4.19 -3.92
CA PHE A 120 -6.17 -4.39 -3.35
C PHE A 120 -6.11 -5.33 -2.14
N LEU A 121 -5.50 -6.51 -2.29
CA LEU A 121 -5.39 -7.46 -1.18
C LEU A 121 -4.59 -6.92 0.00
N ALA A 122 -3.50 -6.18 -0.25
CA ALA A 122 -2.73 -5.52 0.80
C ALA A 122 -3.55 -4.47 1.55
N GLN A 123 -4.35 -3.67 0.85
CA GLN A 123 -5.24 -2.70 1.48
C GLN A 123 -6.34 -3.37 2.31
N GLU A 124 -6.94 -4.44 1.80
CA GLU A 124 -7.95 -5.21 2.54
C GLU A 124 -7.37 -5.86 3.81
N ILE A 125 -6.09 -6.24 3.84
CA ILE A 125 -5.41 -6.68 5.07
C ILE A 125 -5.36 -5.56 6.11
N VAL A 126 -5.04 -4.32 5.71
CA VAL A 126 -4.96 -3.19 6.64
C VAL A 126 -6.35 -2.76 7.12
N LYS A 127 -7.33 -2.74 6.22
CA LYS A 127 -8.73 -2.41 6.56
C LYS A 127 -9.32 -3.40 7.57
N ASP A 128 -8.94 -4.67 7.45
CA ASP A 128 -9.31 -5.72 8.41
C ASP A 128 -8.33 -5.86 9.58
N GLY A 129 -7.46 -4.87 9.80
CA GLY A 129 -6.49 -4.90 10.91
C GLY A 129 -7.18 -5.13 12.25
N GLU A 130 -6.57 -5.89 13.17
CA GLU A 130 -7.19 -6.23 14.45
C GLU A 130 -7.57 -4.96 15.24
N GLY A 131 -8.88 -4.78 15.46
CA GLY A 131 -9.43 -3.61 16.15
C GLY A 131 -9.39 -2.31 15.33
N ALA A 132 -8.95 -2.34 14.07
CA ALA A 132 -8.91 -1.17 13.21
C ALA A 132 -10.31 -0.60 12.93
N LYS A 133 -10.41 0.73 12.94
CA LYS A 133 -11.62 1.48 12.57
C LYS A 133 -11.42 2.39 11.37
N LYS A 134 -10.17 2.72 11.06
CA LYS A 134 -9.78 3.62 9.99
C LYS A 134 -8.59 3.03 9.24
N PHE A 135 -8.61 3.16 7.92
CA PHE A 135 -7.52 2.90 7.00
C PHE A 135 -6.81 4.22 6.69
N ILE A 136 -5.50 4.24 6.94
CA ILE A 136 -4.66 5.41 6.72
C ILE A 136 -3.64 5.08 5.62
N ALA A 137 -3.70 5.81 4.51
CA ALA A 137 -2.69 5.75 3.46
C ALA A 137 -1.73 6.93 3.60
N VAL A 138 -0.42 6.68 3.60
CA VAL A 138 0.60 7.73 3.57
C VAL A 138 1.26 7.72 2.20
N LYS A 139 1.16 8.84 1.48
CA LYS A 139 1.79 9.05 0.18
C LYS A 139 2.91 10.05 0.35
N VAL A 140 4.12 9.65 -0.02
CA VAL A 140 5.29 10.55 -0.03
C VAL A 140 5.63 10.82 -1.49
N SER A 141 5.89 12.07 -1.83
CA SER A 141 6.30 12.47 -3.18
C SER A 141 7.40 13.50 -3.12
N GLY A 142 8.22 13.54 -4.17
CA GLY A 142 9.32 14.49 -4.33
C GLY A 142 10.44 14.35 -3.30
N ALA A 143 10.57 13.17 -2.69
CA ALA A 143 11.76 12.82 -1.92
C ALA A 143 12.99 12.72 -2.83
N ALA A 144 14.19 12.81 -2.27
CA ALA A 144 15.44 12.65 -3.03
C ALA A 144 15.52 11.30 -3.76
N SER A 145 14.95 10.24 -3.17
CA SER A 145 14.88 8.91 -3.77
C SER A 145 13.63 8.14 -3.32
N LYS A 146 13.24 7.11 -4.09
CA LYS A 146 12.19 6.16 -3.69
C LYS A 146 12.53 5.45 -2.37
N LYS A 147 13.82 5.25 -2.07
CA LYS A 147 14.24 4.66 -0.79
C LYS A 147 13.86 5.58 0.38
N ASP A 148 14.12 6.88 0.25
CA ASP A 148 13.77 7.86 1.28
C ASP A 148 12.25 7.99 1.42
N ALA A 149 11.51 8.01 0.29
CA ALA A 149 10.04 8.02 0.30
C ALA A 149 9.46 6.81 1.07
N ARG A 150 10.04 5.61 0.85
CA ARG A 150 9.66 4.38 1.57
C ARG A 150 9.97 4.46 3.06
N LEU A 151 11.14 4.97 3.45
CA LEU A 151 11.50 5.12 4.86
C LEU A 151 10.56 6.10 5.58
N LEU A 152 10.28 7.24 4.95
CA LEU A 152 9.36 8.26 5.48
C LEU A 152 7.94 7.69 5.65
N SER A 153 7.37 7.11 4.59
CA SER A 153 6.02 6.55 4.63
C SER A 153 5.90 5.41 5.65
N LYS A 154 6.86 4.49 5.69
CA LYS A 154 6.88 3.39 6.67
C LYS A 154 6.94 3.91 8.11
N SER A 155 7.79 4.89 8.39
CA SER A 155 7.94 5.45 9.74
C SER A 155 6.65 6.12 10.24
N VAL A 156 5.92 6.80 9.34
CA VAL A 156 4.64 7.45 9.68
C VAL A 156 3.56 6.40 9.98
N ILE A 157 3.40 5.37 9.13
CA ILE A 157 2.34 4.36 9.35
C ILE A 157 2.59 3.44 10.55
N THR A 158 3.85 3.29 11.00
CA THR A 158 4.20 2.49 12.19
C THR A 158 4.16 3.31 13.49
N SER A 159 4.01 4.63 13.42
CA SER A 159 4.00 5.48 14.62
C SER A 159 2.71 5.30 15.42
N ASN A 160 2.82 4.78 16.65
CA ASN A 160 1.68 4.67 17.56
C ASN A 160 1.04 6.01 17.89
N LEU A 161 1.83 7.09 17.96
CA LEU A 161 1.30 8.45 18.17
C LEU A 161 0.47 8.92 16.99
N VAL A 162 0.91 8.64 15.76
CA VAL A 162 0.14 8.95 14.55
C VAL A 162 -1.14 8.12 14.51
N LYS A 163 -1.04 6.80 14.71
CA LYS A 163 -2.20 5.90 14.72
C LYS A 163 -3.26 6.32 15.75
N THR A 164 -2.83 6.68 16.95
CA THR A 164 -3.74 7.15 18.01
C THR A 164 -4.32 8.54 17.73
N ALA A 165 -3.59 9.43 17.03
CA ALA A 165 -4.14 10.71 16.60
C ALA A 165 -5.28 10.52 15.60
N PHE A 166 -5.10 9.66 14.59
CA PHE A 166 -6.17 9.34 13.64
C PHE A 166 -7.36 8.65 14.31
N PHE A 167 -7.10 7.75 15.27
CA PHE A 167 -8.17 7.13 16.05
C PHE A 167 -8.96 8.15 16.88
N GLY A 168 -8.28 9.12 17.47
CA GLY A 168 -8.88 10.22 18.23
C GLY A 168 -9.38 11.38 17.38
N GLU A 169 -9.33 11.26 16.05
CA GLU A 169 -9.76 12.29 15.09
C GLU A 169 -9.04 13.64 15.30
N ASP A 170 -7.77 13.58 15.68
CA ASP A 170 -6.87 14.73 15.92
C ASP A 170 -5.97 14.97 14.69
N ALA A 171 -6.03 16.18 14.12
CA ALA A 171 -5.28 16.62 12.94
C ALA A 171 -3.81 16.94 13.24
N ASN A 172 -3.10 15.98 13.84
CA ASN A 172 -1.82 16.21 14.48
C ASN A 172 -0.63 16.07 13.50
N TRP A 173 -0.40 17.12 12.70
CA TRP A 173 0.76 17.20 11.81
C TRP A 173 2.10 17.09 12.54
N GLY A 174 2.17 17.51 13.81
CA GLY A 174 3.38 17.46 14.62
C GLY A 174 3.86 16.02 14.88
N ARG A 175 2.93 15.11 15.17
CA ARG A 175 3.24 13.67 15.33
C ARG A 175 3.72 13.04 14.03
N ILE A 176 3.21 13.48 12.89
CA ILE A 176 3.64 13.02 11.56
C ILE A 176 5.06 13.52 11.27
N LEU A 177 5.33 14.81 11.48
CA LEU A 177 6.67 15.37 11.26
C LEU A 177 7.70 14.74 12.20
N ALA A 178 7.33 14.48 13.45
CA ALA A 178 8.18 13.72 14.38
C ALA A 178 8.49 12.32 13.84
N ALA A 179 7.49 11.61 13.30
CA ALA A 179 7.68 10.29 12.70
C ALA A 179 8.57 10.32 11.45
N MET A 180 8.45 11.35 10.62
CA MET A 180 9.39 11.58 9.53
C MET A 180 10.82 11.82 10.08
N GLY A 181 10.96 12.61 11.15
CA GLY A 181 12.25 12.98 11.74
C GLY A 181 13.07 11.81 12.26
N TYR A 182 12.44 10.76 12.81
CA TYR A 182 13.14 9.54 13.25
C TYR A 182 13.16 8.40 12.21
N SER A 183 12.71 8.64 10.97
CA SER A 183 12.57 7.61 9.94
C SER A 183 13.88 7.00 9.42
N GLY A 184 15.01 7.69 9.64
CA GLY A 184 16.30 7.34 9.04
C GLY A 184 16.44 7.73 7.56
N ALA A 185 15.41 8.36 6.96
CA ALA A 185 15.52 8.98 5.64
C ALA A 185 16.30 10.30 5.72
N ASN A 186 17.01 10.65 4.65
CA ASN A 186 17.58 11.99 4.52
C ASN A 186 16.54 12.90 3.84
N PHE A 187 16.08 13.93 4.55
CA PHE A 187 15.15 14.93 4.02
C PHE A 187 15.31 16.26 4.76
N ASN A 188 14.86 17.35 4.15
CA ASN A 188 14.81 18.68 4.74
C ASN A 188 13.41 18.95 5.35
N PRO A 189 13.28 19.02 6.69
CA PRO A 189 12.01 19.30 7.34
C PRO A 189 11.38 20.64 6.93
N THR A 190 12.21 21.62 6.55
CA THR A 190 11.74 22.94 6.10
C THR A 190 11.12 22.94 4.70
N GLY A 191 11.23 21.83 3.95
CA GLY A 191 10.61 21.68 2.63
C GLY A 191 9.30 20.88 2.63
N VAL A 192 8.89 20.33 3.79
CA VAL A 192 7.78 19.38 3.88
C VAL A 192 6.44 20.10 3.84
N SER A 193 5.53 19.63 2.99
CA SER A 193 4.10 20.01 3.06
C SER A 193 3.26 18.79 3.44
N ILE A 194 2.25 19.00 4.29
CA ILE A 194 1.37 17.95 4.82
C ILE A 194 -0.07 18.30 4.47
N ASN A 195 -0.73 17.43 3.73
CA ASN A 195 -2.13 17.54 3.35
C ASN A 195 -2.89 16.28 3.76
N PHE A 196 -4.07 16.45 4.36
CA PHE A 196 -4.98 15.35 4.62
C PHE A 196 -6.11 15.41 3.62
N HIS A 197 -6.53 14.26 3.11
CA HIS A 197 -7.71 14.18 2.26
C HIS A 197 -8.48 12.89 2.48
N ASN A 198 -9.78 12.95 2.22
CA ASN A 198 -10.66 11.80 2.12
C ASN A 198 -11.36 11.81 0.73
N GLY A 199 -12.43 11.05 0.55
CA GLY A 199 -13.16 10.98 -0.73
C GLY A 199 -13.86 12.28 -1.16
N SER A 200 -13.97 13.31 -0.30
CA SER A 200 -14.77 14.52 -0.55
C SER A 200 -14.10 15.84 -0.16
N HIS A 201 -13.11 15.82 0.73
CA HIS A 201 -12.50 17.00 1.32
C HIS A 201 -10.98 16.86 1.38
N SER A 202 -10.28 17.99 1.36
CA SER A 202 -8.83 18.09 1.51
C SER A 202 -8.49 19.30 2.39
N ILE A 203 -7.43 19.18 3.20
CA ILE A 203 -6.95 20.27 4.05
C ILE A 203 -5.43 20.22 4.20
N MET A 204 -4.79 21.35 3.88
CA MET A 204 -3.36 21.53 4.07
C MET A 204 -3.09 21.98 5.51
N LEU A 205 -2.26 21.24 6.22
CA LEU A 205 -1.90 21.49 7.62
C LEU A 205 -0.54 22.18 7.75
N MET A 206 0.34 21.94 6.79
CA MET A 206 1.69 22.49 6.74
C MET A 206 2.09 22.72 5.29
N GLN A 207 2.74 23.85 5.04
CA GLN A 207 3.31 24.21 3.74
C GLN A 207 4.78 24.57 3.93
N GLU A 208 5.68 23.84 3.25
CA GLU A 208 7.13 24.09 3.28
C GLU A 208 7.67 24.33 4.69
N GLY A 209 7.44 23.36 5.58
CA GLY A 209 7.89 23.38 6.98
C GLY A 209 7.16 24.38 7.88
N THR A 210 6.25 25.19 7.33
CA THR A 210 5.50 26.20 8.07
C THR A 210 4.10 25.68 8.38
N PRO A 211 3.74 25.53 9.67
CA PRO A 211 2.37 25.18 10.06
C PRO A 211 1.37 26.24 9.58
N LEU A 212 0.25 25.79 9.03
CA LEU A 212 -0.83 26.68 8.63
C LEU A 212 -1.88 26.76 9.73
N GLN A 213 -2.55 27.91 9.84
CA GLN A 213 -3.84 27.96 10.51
C GLN A 213 -4.86 27.31 9.57
N PHE A 214 -5.49 26.23 10.00
CA PHE A 214 -6.43 25.45 9.20
C PHE A 214 -7.81 25.37 9.88
N ASP A 215 -8.83 25.06 9.09
CA ASP A 215 -10.19 24.88 9.57
C ASP A 215 -10.31 23.54 10.32
N GLU A 216 -10.43 23.60 11.65
CA GLU A 216 -10.57 22.42 12.50
C GLU A 216 -11.86 21.63 12.24
N GLU A 217 -12.97 22.30 11.85
CA GLU A 217 -14.22 21.60 11.52
C GLU A 217 -14.06 20.81 10.23
N LEU A 218 -13.38 21.38 9.23
CA LEU A 218 -13.05 20.68 7.99
C LEU A 218 -12.09 19.51 8.25
N ALA A 219 -11.08 19.71 9.09
CA ALA A 219 -10.17 18.64 9.48
C ALA A 219 -10.92 17.49 10.16
N LEU A 220 -11.85 17.80 11.07
CA LEU A 220 -12.69 16.80 11.74
C LEU A 220 -13.60 16.06 10.75
N LYS A 221 -14.18 16.74 9.75
CA LYS A 221 -14.96 16.09 8.68
C LYS A 221 -14.10 15.09 7.89
N ILE A 222 -12.83 15.43 7.64
CA ILE A 222 -11.90 14.50 7.00
C ILE A 222 -11.63 13.30 7.89
N LEU A 223 -11.29 13.56 9.16
CA LEU A 223 -10.85 12.56 10.11
C LEU A 223 -11.96 11.63 10.58
N LYS A 224 -13.23 12.02 10.48
CA LYS A 224 -14.39 11.16 10.78
C LYS A 224 -14.59 10.02 9.80
N GLU A 225 -14.10 10.16 8.57
CA GLU A 225 -14.17 9.08 7.60
C GLU A 225 -13.27 7.89 7.99
N ASN A 226 -13.58 6.73 7.41
CA ASN A 226 -12.82 5.51 7.66
C ASN A 226 -11.63 5.38 6.72
N GLU A 227 -11.57 6.12 5.61
CA GLU A 227 -10.44 6.08 4.68
C GLU A 227 -9.85 7.48 4.54
N ILE A 228 -8.61 7.63 5.01
CA ILE A 228 -7.91 8.91 5.04
C ILE A 228 -6.57 8.73 4.37
N THR A 229 -6.20 9.70 3.54
CA THR A 229 -4.87 9.76 2.94
C THR A 229 -4.13 10.98 3.46
N VAL A 230 -2.87 10.75 3.82
CA VAL A 230 -1.89 11.75 4.20
C VAL A 230 -0.91 11.91 3.05
N GLU A 231 -0.89 13.08 2.44
CA GLU A 231 0.08 13.45 1.43
C GLU A 231 1.23 14.23 2.06
N LEU A 232 2.44 13.73 1.87
CA LEU A 232 3.70 14.31 2.30
C LEU A 232 4.47 14.70 1.04
N VAL A 233 4.57 16.00 0.78
CA VAL A 233 5.25 16.52 -0.41
C VAL A 233 6.58 17.10 0.00
N LEU A 234 7.65 16.51 -0.54
CA LEU A 234 9.02 16.99 -0.49
C LEU A 234 9.36 17.59 -1.88
N LYS A 235 10.30 18.53 -1.93
CA LYS A 235 10.73 19.19 -3.19
C LYS A 235 12.22 18.96 -3.46
N GLU A 236 12.65 17.72 -3.26
CA GLU A 236 14.07 17.34 -3.22
C GLU A 236 14.46 16.40 -4.37
N GLY A 237 13.50 15.82 -5.08
CA GLY A 237 13.76 14.91 -6.19
C GLY A 237 12.48 14.36 -6.83
N THR A 238 12.57 13.15 -7.37
CA THR A 238 11.46 12.44 -8.05
C THR A 238 11.04 11.18 -7.31
N GLY A 239 11.49 10.99 -6.07
CA GLY A 239 11.16 9.82 -5.26
C GLY A 239 9.70 9.81 -4.80
N GLU A 240 9.04 8.68 -5.04
CA GLU A 240 7.67 8.34 -4.60
C GLU A 240 7.59 6.88 -4.11
#